data_AF-A0A661NM23-F1
#
_entry.id   AF-A0A661NM23-F1
#
_cell.length_a   1.000
_cell.length_b   1.000
_cell.length_c   1.000
_cell.angle_alpha   90.00
_cell.angle_beta   90.00
_cell.angle_gamma   90.00
#
_symmetry.space_group_name_H-M   'P 1'
#
loop_
_entity.id
_entity.type
_entity.pdbx_description
1 polymer ?
#
loop_
_entity_poly.entity_id
_entity_poly.type
_entity_poly.pdbx_seq_one_letter_code
_entity_poly.pdbx_strand_id
1 'polypeptide(L)'
;MTFNDEGPPNFVPPPPADPRASRRRPPRSRLWIPVWLTALSGIVVGGAHYLAVDPVYPLVVANMVLPWLAGAAIVGFAASVFGRQGILIPFALLGALAASWPVAQERLPKNATYPEGLPFRVVTANLYVGNTNHSGAIASLLGANADVICLQEVTHGWAVSLEAIDVTAAYPHQHVLPEDSPFGIALLSRLPLANVEEYSLADLPQLRATVDVEGTAVEVHCVHLMPPFTPDLYAVHHRGGDELLTMLAARTVDAGPIVVAGDFNSTPYNALHRQLTATLEDAWIAGEDGFGHTAPAKLLAIPPMRVDHVYVGAGARSMGGELLPGSGSDHYPVAIDLAIPRQMASP
;
A
#
# COMPACT_ATOMS: atom_id res chain seq x y z
N MET A 1 -22.52 38.13 90.91
CA MET A 1 -21.32 37.33 90.57
C MET A 1 -21.82 36.10 89.83
N THR A 2 -21.50 35.78 88.59
CA THR A 2 -20.62 36.34 87.54
C THR A 2 -21.11 35.65 86.26
N PHE A 3 -21.46 36.42 85.22
CA PHE A 3 -21.74 35.86 83.90
C PHE A 3 -20.39 35.50 83.25
N ASN A 4 -20.19 34.23 82.88
CA ASN A 4 -19.06 33.81 82.08
C ASN A 4 -19.35 34.14 80.61
N ASP A 5 -18.56 35.06 80.08
CA ASP A 5 -18.54 35.50 78.69
C ASP A 5 -17.55 34.58 77.94
N GLU A 6 -18.03 33.52 77.29
CA GLU A 6 -17.22 32.75 76.34
C GLU A 6 -17.40 33.33 74.94
N GLY A 7 -16.38 34.08 74.49
CA GLY A 7 -16.33 34.64 73.14
C GLY A 7 -16.31 33.56 72.03
N PRO A 8 -16.75 33.89 70.81
CA PRO A 8 -16.89 32.92 69.73
C PRO A 8 -15.53 32.34 69.31
N PRO A 9 -15.49 31.08 68.84
CA PRO A 9 -14.25 30.42 68.46
C PRO A 9 -13.58 31.14 67.28
N ASN A 10 -12.27 31.38 67.42
CA ASN A 10 -11.44 31.96 66.37
C ASN A 10 -11.44 31.06 65.12
N PHE A 11 -12.15 31.49 64.08
CA PHE A 11 -12.12 30.83 62.78
C PHE A 11 -10.82 31.20 62.05
N VAL A 12 -9.84 30.31 62.07
CA VAL A 12 -8.62 30.45 61.28
C VAL A 12 -8.89 29.87 59.89
N PRO A 13 -8.85 30.67 58.81
CA PRO A 13 -9.04 30.12 57.46
C PRO A 13 -7.92 29.12 57.14
N PRO A 14 -8.22 28.02 56.44
CA PRO A 14 -7.20 27.06 56.05
C PRO A 14 -6.13 27.76 55.19
N PRO A 15 -4.85 27.39 55.33
CA PRO A 15 -3.79 27.98 54.53
C PRO A 15 -4.08 27.79 53.03
N PRO A 16 -3.71 28.76 52.18
CA PRO A 16 -3.92 28.65 50.74
C PRO A 16 -3.26 27.36 50.22
N ALA A 17 -4.02 26.58 49.46
CA ALA A 17 -3.51 25.34 48.87
C ALA A 17 -2.23 25.62 48.09
N ASP A 18 -1.13 24.94 48.44
CA ASP A 18 0.15 25.10 47.76
C ASP A 18 -0.01 24.75 46.27
N PRO A 19 0.16 25.71 45.34
CA PRO A 19 0.01 25.46 43.91
C PRO A 19 1.05 24.45 43.38
N ARG A 20 2.06 24.08 44.17
CA ARG A 20 3.05 23.04 43.84
C ARG A 20 2.60 21.62 44.20
N ALA A 21 1.55 21.44 44.99
CA ALA A 21 1.10 20.14 45.46
C ALA A 21 0.37 19.28 44.41
N SER A 22 0.03 19.82 43.23
CA SER A 22 -0.88 19.17 42.28
C SER A 22 -0.22 18.56 41.02
N ARG A 23 1.11 18.57 40.88
CA ARG A 23 1.79 17.87 39.75
C ARG A 23 2.77 16.80 40.24
N ARG A 24 2.24 15.69 40.76
CA ARG A 24 3.04 14.47 40.96
C ARG A 24 3.53 13.96 39.60
N ARG A 25 4.84 14.07 39.34
CA ARG A 25 5.46 13.50 38.13
C ARG A 25 5.20 11.98 38.13
N PRO A 26 4.83 11.38 36.99
CA PRO A 26 4.61 9.94 36.92
C PRO A 26 5.88 9.19 37.31
N PRO A 27 5.77 7.99 37.91
CA PRO A 27 6.93 7.18 38.25
C PRO A 27 7.78 6.89 37.00
N ARG A 28 9.11 6.95 37.14
CA ARG A 28 10.08 6.80 36.04
C ARG A 28 9.89 5.51 35.23
N SER A 29 9.30 4.46 35.82
CA SER A 29 8.95 3.21 35.13
C SER A 29 7.88 3.38 34.05
N ARG A 30 6.94 4.33 34.20
CA ARG A 30 5.90 4.59 33.19
C ARG A 30 6.45 5.20 31.90
N LEU A 31 7.64 5.80 31.94
CA LEU A 31 8.31 6.35 30.76
C LEU A 31 8.75 5.26 29.77
N TRP A 32 8.83 4.00 30.22
CA TRP A 32 9.30 2.86 29.41
C TRP A 32 8.18 1.98 28.86
N ILE A 33 6.91 2.27 29.22
CA ILE A 33 5.75 1.54 28.68
C ILE A 33 5.73 1.59 27.14
N PRO A 34 5.95 2.74 26.47
CA PRO A 34 5.95 2.78 25.01
C PRO A 34 7.01 1.86 24.39
N VAL A 35 8.20 1.78 24.99
CA VAL A 35 9.28 0.91 24.49
C VAL A 35 8.89 -0.56 24.59
N TRP A 36 8.28 -0.97 25.70
CA TRP A 36 7.75 -2.33 25.83
C TRP A 36 6.68 -2.66 24.80
N LEU A 37 5.74 -1.74 24.60
CA LEU A 37 4.66 -1.91 23.63
C LEU A 37 5.23 -2.03 22.21
N THR A 38 6.13 -1.13 21.82
CA THR A 38 6.77 -1.18 20.49
C THR A 38 7.59 -2.45 20.29
N ALA A 39 8.33 -2.90 21.31
CA ALA A 39 9.10 -4.14 21.24
C ALA A 39 8.18 -5.35 21.04
N LEU A 40 7.12 -5.46 21.85
CA LEU A 40 6.14 -6.53 21.73
C LEU A 40 5.42 -6.51 20.38
N SER A 41 4.98 -5.33 19.92
CA SER A 41 4.38 -5.16 18.60
C SER A 41 5.32 -5.58 17.48
N GLY A 42 6.60 -5.19 17.54
CA GLY A 42 7.60 -5.60 16.55
C GLY A 42 7.80 -7.13 16.50
N ILE A 43 7.79 -7.79 17.66
CA ILE A 43 7.88 -9.26 17.75
C ILE A 43 6.63 -9.92 17.14
N VAL A 44 5.44 -9.46 17.53
CA VAL A 44 4.17 -10.05 17.09
C VAL A 44 3.96 -9.84 15.59
N VAL A 45 4.12 -8.61 15.10
CA VAL A 45 3.88 -8.26 13.70
C VAL A 45 4.97 -8.84 12.80
N GLY A 46 6.24 -8.71 13.19
CA GLY A 46 7.35 -9.34 12.47
C GLY A 46 7.22 -10.86 12.43
N GLY A 47 6.86 -11.50 13.56
CA GLY A 47 6.60 -12.93 13.62
C GLY A 47 5.45 -13.40 12.73
N ALA A 48 4.35 -12.64 12.70
CA ALA A 48 3.22 -12.92 11.82
C ALA A 48 3.58 -12.83 10.33
N HIS A 49 4.39 -11.83 9.96
CA HIS A 49 4.92 -11.69 8.61
C HIS A 49 5.66 -12.97 8.17
N TYR A 50 6.54 -13.53 9.01
CA TYR A 50 7.27 -14.77 8.69
C TYR A 50 6.38 -15.99 8.53
N LEU A 51 5.30 -16.08 9.31
CA LEU A 51 4.35 -17.18 9.22
C LEU A 51 3.44 -17.07 7.99
N ALA A 52 3.65 -16.05 7.16
CA ALA A 52 2.88 -15.73 6.00
C ALA A 52 1.38 -15.50 6.28
N VAL A 53 1.00 -15.15 7.51
CA VAL A 53 -0.41 -15.07 7.93
C VAL A 53 -0.75 -13.69 8.46
N ASP A 54 -1.84 -13.14 7.94
CA ASP A 54 -2.55 -11.99 8.50
C ASP A 54 -3.99 -12.41 8.85
N PRO A 55 -4.19 -13.33 9.82
CA PRO A 55 -5.46 -14.06 9.98
C PRO A 55 -6.61 -13.18 10.48
N VAL A 56 -6.32 -11.92 10.84
CA VAL A 56 -7.27 -10.97 11.42
C VAL A 56 -6.94 -9.55 10.95
N TYR A 57 -7.98 -8.73 10.77
CA TYR A 57 -7.84 -7.35 10.29
C TYR A 57 -6.82 -6.47 11.06
N PRO A 58 -6.65 -6.56 12.40
CA PRO A 58 -5.69 -5.69 13.08
C PRO A 58 -4.25 -6.00 12.68
N LEU A 59 -3.98 -7.26 12.31
CA LEU A 59 -2.65 -7.68 11.92
C LEU A 59 -2.34 -7.26 10.48
N VAL A 60 -3.34 -7.32 9.58
CA VAL A 60 -3.24 -6.71 8.24
C VAL A 60 -2.84 -5.24 8.36
N VAL A 61 -3.62 -4.46 9.11
CA VAL A 61 -3.38 -3.02 9.31
C VAL A 61 -2.03 -2.75 9.97
N ALA A 62 -1.62 -3.55 10.96
CA ALA A 62 -0.32 -3.40 11.58
C ALA A 62 0.85 -3.70 10.62
N ASN A 63 0.69 -4.68 9.73
CA ASN A 63 1.66 -4.97 8.68
C ASN A 63 1.73 -3.86 7.62
N MET A 64 0.63 -3.17 7.32
CA MET A 64 0.64 -2.05 6.37
C MET A 64 1.61 -0.93 6.80
N VAL A 65 1.80 -0.74 8.11
CA VAL A 65 2.70 0.28 8.69
C VAL A 65 4.01 -0.29 9.23
N LEU A 66 4.41 -1.50 8.81
CA LEU A 66 5.59 -2.20 9.34
C LEU A 66 6.90 -1.39 9.27
N PRO A 67 7.22 -0.63 8.20
CA PRO A 67 8.43 0.21 8.17
C PRO A 67 8.48 1.24 9.30
N TRP A 68 7.32 1.80 9.66
CA TRP A 68 7.19 2.78 10.72
C TRP A 68 7.32 2.14 12.10
N LEU A 69 6.76 0.93 12.26
CA LEU A 69 6.95 0.11 13.46
C LEU A 69 8.43 -0.27 13.64
N ALA A 70 9.12 -0.63 12.56
CA ALA A 70 10.56 -0.92 12.58
C ALA A 70 11.38 0.30 13.01
N GLY A 71 11.10 1.48 12.43
CA GLY A 71 11.73 2.74 12.84
C GLY A 71 11.50 3.06 14.33
N ALA A 72 10.25 2.93 14.80
CA ALA A 72 9.92 3.12 16.21
C ALA A 72 10.63 2.12 17.13
N ALA A 73 10.75 0.86 16.70
CA ALA A 73 11.44 -0.19 17.47
C ALA A 73 12.94 0.07 17.59
N ILE A 74 13.58 0.56 16.52
CA ILE A 74 15.00 0.99 16.53
C ILE A 74 15.20 2.14 17.52
N VAL A 75 14.32 3.15 17.50
CA VAL A 75 14.35 4.26 18.46
C VAL A 75 14.15 3.77 19.90
N GLY A 76 13.21 2.84 20.12
CA GLY A 76 12.97 2.23 21.43
C GLY A 76 14.17 1.43 21.95
N PHE A 77 14.86 0.70 21.07
CA PHE A 77 16.11 0.02 21.38
C PHE A 77 17.20 1.01 21.79
N ALA A 78 17.44 2.05 20.99
CA ALA A 78 18.42 3.09 21.31
C ALA A 78 18.11 3.77 22.66
N ALA A 79 16.84 4.13 22.88
CA ALA A 79 16.39 4.72 24.15
C ALA A 79 16.66 3.79 25.34
N SER A 80 16.45 2.47 25.18
CA SER A 80 16.74 1.48 26.24
C SER A 80 18.22 1.43 26.61
N VAL A 81 19.10 1.50 25.60
CA VAL A 81 20.56 1.53 25.78
C VAL A 81 20.99 2.81 26.49
N PHE A 82 20.59 3.98 25.99
CA PHE A 82 20.97 5.28 26.59
C PHE A 82 20.33 5.52 27.96
N GLY A 83 19.12 5.01 28.18
CA GLY A 83 18.43 5.02 29.47
C GLY A 83 18.93 3.98 30.46
N ARG A 84 19.92 3.15 30.08
CA ARG A 84 20.54 2.09 30.89
C ARG A 84 19.52 1.09 31.45
N GLN A 85 18.48 0.79 30.66
CA GLN A 85 17.41 -0.11 31.05
C GLN A 85 17.76 -1.57 30.71
N GLY A 86 18.66 -2.17 31.49
CA GLY A 86 19.24 -3.48 31.18
C GLY A 86 18.23 -4.58 30.82
N ILE A 87 17.07 -4.61 31.51
CA ILE A 87 16.00 -5.60 31.23
C ILE A 87 15.33 -5.34 29.87
N LEU A 88 15.20 -4.09 29.42
CA LEU A 88 14.51 -3.75 28.16
C LEU A 88 15.36 -4.07 26.93
N ILE A 89 16.68 -3.91 27.05
CA ILE A 89 17.62 -4.01 25.92
C ILE A 89 17.40 -5.28 25.08
N PRO A 90 17.37 -6.51 25.64
CA PRO A 90 17.19 -7.71 24.82
C PRO A 90 15.83 -7.76 24.11
N PHE A 91 14.75 -7.32 24.76
CA PHE A 91 13.41 -7.32 24.15
C PHE A 91 13.28 -6.25 23.07
N ALA A 92 13.80 -5.05 23.33
CA ALA A 92 13.80 -3.97 22.36
C ALA A 92 14.67 -4.30 21.13
N LEU A 93 15.81 -4.98 21.34
CA LEU A 93 16.62 -5.50 20.25
C LEU A 93 15.86 -6.54 19.43
N LEU A 94 15.23 -7.53 20.08
CA LEU A 94 14.46 -8.55 19.39
C LEU A 94 13.31 -7.96 18.59
N GLY A 95 12.54 -7.03 19.17
CA GLY A 95 11.46 -6.33 18.46
C GLY A 95 11.95 -5.50 17.28
N ALA A 96 13.09 -4.81 17.44
CA ALA A 96 13.70 -4.06 16.34
C ALA A 96 14.16 -4.98 15.20
N LEU A 97 14.81 -6.11 15.51
CA LEU A 97 15.24 -7.09 14.51
C LEU A 97 14.04 -7.75 13.81
N ALA A 98 13.03 -8.17 14.58
CA ALA A 98 11.83 -8.82 14.05
C ALA A 98 11.04 -7.90 13.10
N ALA A 99 10.89 -6.61 13.45
CA ALA A 99 10.20 -5.64 12.60
C ALA A 99 11.03 -5.17 11.40
N SER A 100 12.35 -5.05 11.55
CA SER A 100 13.21 -4.50 10.49
C SER A 100 13.59 -5.52 9.42
N TRP A 101 13.60 -6.81 9.75
CA TRP A 101 14.03 -7.84 8.81
C TRP A 101 13.16 -7.93 7.54
N PRO A 102 11.82 -7.98 7.63
CA PRO A 102 10.97 -7.94 6.43
C PRO A 102 11.24 -6.71 5.56
N VAL A 103 11.40 -5.55 6.20
CA VAL A 103 11.70 -4.28 5.51
C VAL A 103 13.04 -4.34 4.77
N ALA A 104 14.05 -4.97 5.38
CA ALA A 104 15.35 -5.15 4.76
C ALA A 104 15.32 -6.16 3.60
N GLN A 105 14.54 -7.25 3.71
CA GLN A 105 14.42 -8.25 2.64
C GLN A 105 13.90 -7.66 1.33
N GLU A 106 12.92 -6.75 1.42
CA GLU A 106 12.39 -6.03 0.25
C GLU A 106 13.38 -5.01 -0.35
N ARG A 107 14.55 -4.83 0.26
CA ARG A 107 15.60 -3.89 -0.16
C ARG A 107 16.95 -4.54 -0.42
N LEU A 108 17.01 -5.86 -0.36
CA LEU A 108 18.21 -6.57 -0.78
C LEU A 108 18.35 -6.43 -2.30
N PRO A 109 19.56 -6.07 -2.80
CA PRO A 109 19.80 -5.93 -4.22
C PRO A 109 19.39 -7.18 -4.98
N LYS A 110 18.60 -7.00 -6.03
CA LYS A 110 18.17 -8.07 -6.93
C LYS A 110 19.19 -8.06 -8.07
N ASN A 111 20.38 -8.62 -7.81
CA ASN A 111 21.50 -8.69 -8.77
C ASN A 111 21.17 -9.53 -10.00
N ALA A 112 20.35 -8.99 -10.88
CA ALA A 112 19.77 -9.73 -11.96
C ALA A 112 20.18 -9.09 -13.29
N THR A 113 20.91 -9.87 -14.07
CA THR A 113 21.35 -9.49 -15.41
C THR A 113 20.34 -10.01 -16.41
N TYR A 114 19.80 -9.14 -17.25
CA TYR A 114 18.73 -9.49 -18.16
C TYR A 114 19.11 -9.24 -19.63
N PRO A 115 18.71 -10.13 -20.55
CA PRO A 115 18.79 -9.85 -21.99
C PRO A 115 17.81 -8.74 -22.38
N GLU A 116 18.02 -8.14 -23.57
CA GLU A 116 17.11 -7.13 -24.11
C GLU A 116 15.68 -7.70 -24.32
N GLY A 117 14.68 -6.92 -23.93
CA GLY A 117 13.25 -7.18 -24.19
C GLY A 117 12.59 -6.01 -24.92
N LEU A 118 11.34 -6.19 -25.32
CA LEU A 118 10.53 -5.15 -25.95
C LEU A 118 10.10 -4.14 -24.88
N PRO A 119 10.32 -2.83 -25.07
CA PRO A 119 9.91 -1.82 -24.11
C PRO A 119 8.39 -1.76 -24.01
N PHE A 120 7.86 -1.70 -22.79
CA PHE A 120 6.44 -1.59 -22.53
C PHE A 120 6.20 -0.84 -21.23
N ARG A 121 5.48 0.29 -21.25
CA ARG A 121 5.24 1.12 -20.07
C ARG A 121 3.81 0.97 -19.58
N VAL A 122 3.65 0.64 -18.30
CA VAL A 122 2.34 0.48 -17.66
C VAL A 122 2.19 1.52 -16.55
N VAL A 123 1.02 2.13 -16.49
CA VAL A 123 0.63 3.01 -15.38
C VAL A 123 -0.58 2.44 -14.66
N THR A 124 -0.58 2.46 -13.33
CA THR A 124 -1.79 2.25 -12.53
C THR A 124 -2.09 3.49 -11.68
N ALA A 125 -3.36 3.86 -11.58
CA ALA A 125 -3.78 5.06 -10.86
C ALA A 125 -5.17 4.89 -10.22
N ASN A 126 -5.21 4.94 -8.89
CA ASN A 126 -6.44 5.25 -8.18
C ASN A 126 -6.73 6.76 -8.31
N LEU A 127 -7.85 7.09 -8.97
CA LEU A 127 -8.21 8.47 -9.29
C LEU A 127 -8.80 9.26 -8.12
N TYR A 128 -9.18 8.56 -7.05
CA TYR A 128 -9.95 9.04 -5.90
C TYR A 128 -11.33 9.61 -6.30
N VAL A 129 -12.42 8.99 -5.83
CA VAL A 129 -13.80 9.42 -6.13
C VAL A 129 -14.09 10.86 -5.69
N GLY A 130 -13.39 11.35 -4.66
CA GLY A 130 -13.52 12.71 -4.13
C GLY A 130 -12.63 13.75 -4.83
N ASN A 131 -11.86 13.36 -5.83
CA ASN A 131 -10.96 14.26 -6.54
C ASN A 131 -11.75 15.16 -7.50
N THR A 132 -11.56 16.47 -7.40
CA THR A 132 -12.21 17.47 -8.26
C THR A 132 -11.30 18.01 -9.36
N ASN A 133 -10.00 17.68 -9.32
CA ASN A 133 -9.02 18.13 -10.31
C ASN A 133 -8.86 17.10 -11.43
N HIS A 134 -9.95 16.84 -12.17
CA HIS A 134 -9.93 15.83 -13.23
C HIS A 134 -8.93 16.17 -14.33
N SER A 135 -8.88 17.43 -14.77
CA SER A 135 -7.99 17.88 -15.84
C SER A 135 -6.52 17.72 -15.48
N GLY A 136 -6.13 18.03 -14.24
CA GLY A 136 -4.74 17.88 -13.80
C GLY A 136 -4.32 16.41 -13.74
N ALA A 137 -5.19 15.54 -13.22
CA ALA A 137 -4.92 14.10 -13.18
C ALA A 137 -4.80 13.50 -14.58
N ILE A 138 -5.76 13.80 -15.48
CA ILE A 138 -5.72 13.32 -16.86
C ILE A 138 -4.48 13.83 -17.58
N ALA A 139 -4.12 15.11 -17.44
CA ALA A 139 -2.90 15.66 -18.03
C ALA A 139 -1.62 14.96 -17.51
N SER A 140 -1.56 14.64 -16.21
CA SER A 140 -0.44 13.89 -15.63
C SER A 140 -0.34 12.48 -16.22
N LEU A 141 -1.47 11.80 -16.42
CA LEU A 141 -1.53 10.46 -17.01
C LEU A 141 -1.12 10.46 -18.49
N LEU A 142 -1.63 11.43 -19.27
CA LEU A 142 -1.24 11.59 -20.68
C LEU A 142 0.25 11.91 -20.83
N GLY A 143 0.81 12.73 -19.94
CA GLY A 143 2.24 13.07 -19.93
C GLY A 143 3.17 11.89 -19.62
N ALA A 144 2.64 10.82 -19.02
CA ALA A 144 3.43 9.63 -18.70
C ALA A 144 3.74 8.75 -19.91
N ASN A 145 3.10 8.98 -21.06
CA ASN A 145 3.29 8.24 -22.31
C ASN A 145 3.23 6.70 -22.16
N ALA A 146 2.39 6.21 -21.24
CA ALA A 146 2.22 4.77 -21.01
C ALA A 146 1.63 4.07 -22.24
N ASP A 147 1.97 2.82 -22.45
CA ASP A 147 1.32 1.98 -23.46
C ASP A 147 -0.07 1.53 -22.97
N VAL A 148 -0.18 1.22 -21.67
CA VAL A 148 -1.43 0.85 -21.00
C VAL A 148 -1.58 1.58 -19.66
N ILE A 149 -2.80 2.03 -19.36
CA ILE A 149 -3.17 2.67 -18.11
C ILE A 149 -4.34 1.89 -17.46
N CYS A 150 -4.12 1.43 -16.23
CA CYS A 150 -5.10 0.84 -15.33
C CYS A 150 -5.64 1.94 -14.39
N LEU A 151 -6.94 2.20 -14.41
CA LEU A 151 -7.58 3.24 -13.59
C LEU A 151 -8.56 2.63 -12.60
N GLN A 152 -8.48 3.07 -11.34
CA GLN A 152 -9.42 2.72 -10.27
C GLN A 152 -10.19 3.97 -9.79
N GLU A 153 -11.32 3.76 -9.13
CA GLU A 153 -12.23 4.83 -8.65
C GLU A 153 -12.80 5.71 -9.78
N VAL A 154 -13.05 5.11 -10.95
CA VAL A 154 -13.60 5.79 -12.13
C VAL A 154 -15.11 6.01 -11.96
N THR A 155 -15.49 7.20 -11.51
CA THR A 155 -16.91 7.62 -11.45
C THR A 155 -17.48 7.99 -12.81
N HIS A 156 -18.79 8.18 -12.90
CA HIS A 156 -19.40 8.75 -14.11
C HIS A 156 -18.84 10.16 -14.42
N GLY A 157 -18.51 10.94 -13.39
CA GLY A 157 -17.86 12.24 -13.55
C GLY A 157 -16.46 12.13 -14.17
N TRP A 158 -15.70 11.08 -13.81
CA TRP A 158 -14.43 10.76 -14.45
C TRP A 158 -14.62 10.36 -15.91
N ALA A 159 -15.56 9.48 -16.23
CA ALA A 159 -15.85 9.06 -17.61
C ALA A 159 -16.18 10.27 -18.52
N VAL A 160 -17.06 11.18 -18.07
CA VAL A 160 -17.38 12.42 -18.78
C VAL A 160 -16.12 13.29 -19.02
N SER A 161 -15.19 13.31 -18.06
CA SER A 161 -13.98 14.12 -18.17
C SER A 161 -12.93 13.50 -19.09
N LEU A 162 -12.82 12.17 -19.11
CA LEU A 162 -11.98 11.43 -20.06
C LEU A 162 -12.42 11.69 -21.50
N GLU A 163 -13.74 11.68 -21.75
CA GLU A 163 -14.31 12.02 -23.05
C GLU A 163 -14.10 13.49 -23.41
N ALA A 164 -14.36 14.42 -22.48
CA ALA A 164 -14.25 15.86 -22.72
C ALA A 164 -12.82 16.34 -23.03
N ILE A 165 -11.80 15.64 -22.51
CA ILE A 165 -10.38 15.94 -22.74
C ILE A 165 -9.84 15.16 -23.97
N ASP A 166 -10.69 14.38 -24.65
CA ASP A 166 -10.34 13.58 -25.83
C ASP A 166 -9.14 12.64 -25.56
N VAL A 167 -9.21 11.90 -24.45
CA VAL A 167 -8.21 10.87 -24.13
C VAL A 167 -8.14 9.80 -25.22
N THR A 168 -9.20 9.63 -26.02
CA THR A 168 -9.25 8.77 -27.21
C THR A 168 -8.23 9.12 -28.28
N ALA A 169 -7.80 10.39 -28.39
CA ALA A 169 -6.74 10.77 -29.33
C ALA A 169 -5.38 10.14 -28.98
N ALA A 170 -5.08 9.95 -27.70
CA ALA A 170 -3.83 9.35 -27.23
C ALA A 170 -3.98 7.84 -26.98
N TYR A 171 -5.13 7.41 -26.45
CA TYR A 171 -5.44 6.04 -26.08
C TYR A 171 -6.71 5.60 -26.82
N PRO A 172 -6.63 5.23 -28.11
CA PRO A 172 -7.80 4.91 -28.93
C PRO A 172 -8.51 3.60 -28.53
N HIS A 173 -7.86 2.76 -27.73
CA HIS A 173 -8.43 1.48 -27.26
C HIS A 173 -8.73 1.58 -25.78
N GLN A 174 -10.00 1.55 -25.41
CA GLN A 174 -10.43 1.77 -24.04
C GLN A 174 -11.57 0.81 -23.66
N HIS A 175 -11.61 0.46 -22.38
CA HIS A 175 -12.76 -0.17 -21.75
C HIS A 175 -13.01 0.52 -20.41
N VAL A 176 -14.17 1.17 -20.26
CA VAL A 176 -14.48 2.03 -19.12
C VAL A 176 -15.77 1.53 -18.47
N LEU A 177 -15.69 1.17 -17.19
CA LEU A 177 -16.82 0.76 -16.36
C LEU A 177 -16.99 1.78 -15.22
N PRO A 178 -17.73 2.87 -15.46
CA PRO A 178 -17.92 3.88 -14.43
C PRO A 178 -18.89 3.39 -13.36
N GLU A 179 -18.57 3.68 -12.10
CA GLU A 179 -19.49 3.52 -10.98
C GLU A 179 -19.39 4.72 -10.04
N ASP A 180 -20.51 5.18 -9.46
CA ASP A 180 -20.46 6.20 -8.40
C ASP A 180 -20.09 5.61 -7.03
N SER A 181 -19.80 4.30 -7.00
CA SER A 181 -19.08 3.63 -5.93
C SER A 181 -17.56 3.83 -6.12
N PRO A 182 -16.71 3.53 -5.11
CA PRO A 182 -15.25 3.51 -5.28
C PRO A 182 -14.72 2.39 -6.19
N PHE A 183 -15.58 1.62 -6.88
CA PHE A 183 -15.13 0.45 -7.65
C PHE A 183 -15.25 0.60 -9.17
N GLY A 184 -15.65 1.78 -9.66
CA GLY A 184 -15.52 2.05 -11.09
C GLY A 184 -14.07 1.88 -11.56
N ILE A 185 -13.89 1.30 -12.75
CA ILE A 185 -12.60 0.81 -13.23
C ILE A 185 -12.47 1.05 -14.73
N ALA A 186 -11.25 1.32 -15.21
CA ALA A 186 -11.01 1.46 -16.64
C ALA A 186 -9.63 0.96 -17.07
N LEU A 187 -9.56 0.52 -18.33
CA LEU A 187 -8.33 0.17 -19.01
C LEU A 187 -8.20 1.04 -20.27
N LEU A 188 -7.12 1.80 -20.37
CA LEU A 188 -6.81 2.65 -21.53
C LEU A 188 -5.53 2.15 -22.19
N SER A 189 -5.49 2.08 -23.52
CA SER A 189 -4.35 1.52 -24.25
C SER A 189 -4.08 2.26 -25.57
N ARG A 190 -2.78 2.46 -25.85
CA ARG A 190 -2.29 2.92 -27.16
C ARG A 190 -2.31 1.79 -28.19
N LEU A 191 -2.17 0.56 -27.71
CA LEU A 191 -2.13 -0.67 -28.50
C LEU A 191 -3.53 -1.32 -28.53
N PRO A 192 -3.89 -2.04 -29.61
CA PRO A 192 -5.19 -2.72 -29.69
C PRO A 192 -5.43 -3.66 -28.50
N LEU A 193 -6.61 -3.53 -27.89
CA LEU A 193 -7.08 -4.45 -26.86
C LEU A 193 -7.82 -5.63 -27.53
N ALA A 194 -7.41 -6.85 -27.21
CA ALA A 194 -8.11 -8.08 -27.56
C ALA A 194 -8.58 -8.81 -26.29
N ASN A 195 -9.53 -9.74 -26.42
CA ASN A 195 -10.04 -10.56 -25.31
C ASN A 195 -10.37 -9.74 -24.05
N VAL A 196 -11.00 -8.58 -24.24
CA VAL A 196 -11.41 -7.73 -23.11
C VAL A 196 -12.50 -8.46 -22.34
N GLU A 197 -12.25 -8.66 -21.05
CA GLU A 197 -13.18 -9.34 -20.16
C GLU A 197 -13.34 -8.56 -18.86
N GLU A 198 -14.60 -8.44 -18.46
CA GLU A 198 -15.03 -7.97 -17.15
C GLU A 198 -15.17 -9.18 -16.25
N TYR A 199 -14.53 -9.15 -15.10
CA TYR A 199 -14.68 -10.19 -14.09
C TYR A 199 -14.85 -9.55 -12.72
N SER A 200 -15.10 -10.37 -11.70
CA SER A 200 -15.27 -9.87 -10.34
C SER A 200 -14.39 -10.61 -9.36
N LEU A 201 -13.91 -9.88 -8.37
CA LEU A 201 -13.23 -10.40 -7.19
C LEU A 201 -14.00 -9.94 -5.96
N ALA A 202 -14.52 -10.88 -5.18
CA ALA A 202 -15.41 -10.62 -4.05
C ALA A 202 -16.58 -9.69 -4.41
N ASP A 203 -17.18 -9.93 -5.58
CA ASP A 203 -18.29 -9.15 -6.16
C ASP A 203 -17.93 -7.72 -6.62
N LEU A 204 -16.64 -7.37 -6.68
CA LEU A 204 -16.13 -6.07 -7.13
C LEU A 204 -15.58 -6.16 -8.55
N PRO A 205 -15.91 -5.23 -9.47
CA PRO A 205 -15.52 -5.29 -10.87
C PRO A 205 -14.01 -5.15 -11.07
N GLN A 206 -13.49 -5.92 -12.02
CA GLN A 206 -12.10 -5.95 -12.45
C GLN A 206 -12.06 -6.06 -13.97
N LEU A 207 -10.94 -5.70 -14.59
CA LEU A 207 -10.77 -5.80 -16.04
C LEU A 207 -9.53 -6.61 -16.40
N ARG A 208 -9.62 -7.40 -17.46
CA ARG A 208 -8.46 -7.97 -18.14
C ARG A 208 -8.56 -7.79 -19.64
N ALA A 209 -7.42 -7.67 -20.31
CA ALA A 209 -7.33 -7.67 -21.75
C ALA A 209 -5.98 -8.22 -22.21
N THR A 210 -5.88 -8.58 -23.48
CA THR A 210 -4.63 -8.92 -24.15
C THR A 210 -4.17 -7.74 -25.01
N VAL A 211 -2.88 -7.43 -24.94
CA VAL A 211 -2.21 -6.40 -25.73
C VAL A 211 -1.10 -7.05 -26.56
N ASP A 212 -1.00 -6.71 -27.84
CA ASP A 212 0.09 -7.17 -28.71
C ASP A 212 1.27 -6.18 -28.65
N VAL A 213 2.39 -6.63 -28.06
CA VAL A 213 3.66 -5.91 -28.02
C VAL A 213 4.60 -6.53 -29.05
N GLU A 214 4.64 -5.94 -30.25
CA GLU A 214 5.45 -6.37 -31.41
C GLU A 214 5.41 -7.90 -31.70
N GLY A 215 4.20 -8.48 -31.72
CA GLY A 215 3.95 -9.91 -31.96
C GLY A 215 3.92 -10.76 -30.70
N THR A 216 4.15 -10.17 -29.51
CA THR A 216 4.06 -10.86 -28.22
C THR A 216 2.76 -10.49 -27.52
N ALA A 217 1.88 -11.47 -27.30
CA ALA A 217 0.63 -11.28 -26.58
C ALA A 217 0.88 -11.16 -25.06
N VAL A 218 0.56 -9.99 -24.49
CA VAL A 218 0.69 -9.66 -23.07
C VAL A 218 -0.69 -9.57 -22.43
N GLU A 219 -0.94 -10.35 -21.39
CA GLU A 219 -2.17 -10.27 -20.60
C GLU A 219 -2.04 -9.16 -19.55
N VAL A 220 -2.97 -8.20 -19.52
CA VAL A 220 -2.98 -7.08 -18.59
C VAL A 220 -4.24 -7.14 -17.73
N HIS A 221 -4.08 -7.14 -16.42
CA HIS A 221 -5.15 -7.06 -15.43
C HIS A 221 -5.13 -5.70 -14.74
N CYS A 222 -6.30 -5.04 -14.70
CA CYS A 222 -6.57 -3.88 -13.88
C CYS A 222 -7.34 -4.33 -12.63
N VAL A 223 -6.73 -4.15 -11.45
CA VAL A 223 -7.26 -4.67 -10.18
C VAL A 223 -7.60 -3.55 -9.19
N HIS A 224 -8.70 -3.67 -8.46
CA HIS A 224 -9.02 -2.88 -7.28
C HIS A 224 -9.64 -3.75 -6.19
N LEU A 225 -8.91 -3.93 -5.08
CA LEU A 225 -9.38 -4.72 -3.93
C LEU A 225 -9.90 -3.84 -2.80
N MET A 226 -10.79 -4.40 -1.98
CA MET A 226 -11.42 -3.72 -0.84
C MET A 226 -10.40 -3.25 0.21
N PRO A 227 -10.44 -2.00 0.72
CA PRO A 227 -9.60 -1.59 1.86
C PRO A 227 -9.92 -2.34 3.18
N PRO A 228 -8.97 -3.07 3.79
CA PRO A 228 -9.23 -4.00 4.90
C PRO A 228 -9.24 -3.34 6.29
N PHE A 229 -9.88 -2.18 6.47
CA PHE A 229 -9.82 -1.41 7.72
C PHE A 229 -10.84 -1.79 8.81
N THR A 230 -11.77 -2.69 8.51
CA THR A 230 -12.73 -3.24 9.48
C THR A 230 -12.86 -4.76 9.30
N PRO A 231 -13.42 -5.51 10.27
CA PRO A 231 -13.61 -6.96 10.13
C PRO A 231 -14.36 -7.37 8.85
N ASP A 232 -15.44 -6.67 8.51
CA ASP A 232 -16.26 -7.01 7.35
C ASP A 232 -15.53 -6.70 6.04
N LEU A 233 -14.86 -5.55 5.96
CA LEU A 233 -14.08 -5.17 4.77
C LEU A 233 -12.84 -6.05 4.59
N TYR A 234 -12.21 -6.48 5.69
CA TYR A 234 -11.15 -7.49 5.67
C TYR A 234 -11.63 -8.82 5.08
N ALA A 235 -12.83 -9.28 5.44
CA ALA A 235 -13.36 -10.53 4.89
C ALA A 235 -13.58 -10.43 3.36
N VAL A 236 -14.03 -9.27 2.88
CA VAL A 236 -14.18 -9.00 1.43
C VAL A 236 -12.81 -8.94 0.75
N HIS A 237 -11.83 -8.22 1.33
CA HIS A 237 -10.47 -8.13 0.80
C HIS A 237 -9.79 -9.50 0.70
N HIS A 238 -9.87 -10.30 1.77
CA HIS A 238 -9.29 -11.64 1.82
C HIS A 238 -9.90 -12.56 0.77
N ARG A 239 -11.24 -12.56 0.64
CA ARG A 239 -11.93 -13.33 -0.41
C ARG A 239 -11.49 -12.90 -1.81
N GLY A 240 -11.39 -11.59 -2.06
CA GLY A 240 -10.96 -11.07 -3.36
C GLY A 240 -9.51 -11.44 -3.68
N GLY A 241 -8.63 -11.42 -2.68
CA GLY A 241 -7.25 -11.90 -2.78
C GLY A 241 -7.17 -13.40 -3.12
N ASP A 242 -7.94 -14.24 -2.42
CA ASP A 242 -7.98 -15.69 -2.67
C ASP A 242 -8.50 -16.02 -4.07
N GLU A 243 -9.54 -15.32 -4.53
CA GLU A 243 -10.10 -15.47 -5.87
C GLU A 243 -9.09 -15.03 -6.94
N LEU A 244 -8.35 -13.94 -6.72
CA LEU A 244 -7.28 -13.49 -7.61
C LEU A 244 -6.17 -14.54 -7.71
N LEU A 245 -5.69 -15.05 -6.58
CA LEU A 245 -4.66 -16.08 -6.54
C LEU A 245 -5.11 -17.36 -7.26
N THR A 246 -6.37 -17.77 -7.06
CA THR A 246 -6.96 -18.93 -7.73
C THR A 246 -7.01 -18.73 -9.25
N MET A 247 -7.44 -17.55 -9.70
CA MET A 247 -7.48 -17.20 -11.12
C MET A 247 -6.07 -17.21 -11.74
N LEU A 248 -5.09 -16.59 -11.08
CA LEU A 248 -3.70 -16.54 -11.57
C LEU A 248 -3.04 -17.92 -11.59
N ALA A 249 -3.33 -18.78 -10.60
CA ALA A 249 -2.83 -20.15 -10.55
C ALA A 249 -3.43 -21.06 -11.63
N ALA A 250 -4.59 -20.71 -12.19
CA ALA A 250 -5.23 -21.44 -13.28
C ALA A 250 -4.61 -21.16 -14.66
N ARG A 251 -3.67 -20.21 -14.77
CA ARG A 251 -2.96 -19.92 -16.02
C ARG A 251 -2.13 -21.13 -16.46
N THR A 252 -2.11 -21.40 -17.76
CA THR A 252 -1.28 -22.48 -18.32
C THR A 252 0.19 -22.08 -18.28
N VAL A 253 1.09 -23.09 -18.22
CA VAL A 253 2.54 -22.86 -18.24
C VAL A 253 2.99 -22.16 -19.53
N ASP A 254 2.27 -22.40 -20.63
CA ASP A 254 2.53 -21.80 -21.94
C ASP A 254 1.83 -20.43 -22.12
N ALA A 255 1.13 -19.92 -21.11
CA ALA A 255 0.54 -18.59 -21.15
C ALA A 255 1.66 -17.54 -21.25
N GLY A 256 1.48 -16.58 -22.16
CA GLY A 256 2.46 -15.51 -22.41
C GLY A 256 2.68 -14.57 -21.21
N PRO A 257 3.47 -13.50 -21.41
CA PRO A 257 3.72 -12.47 -20.41
C PRO A 257 2.44 -11.94 -19.77
N ILE A 258 2.51 -11.64 -18.47
CA ILE A 258 1.38 -11.09 -17.70
C ILE A 258 1.82 -9.85 -16.92
N VAL A 259 0.93 -8.87 -16.85
CA VAL A 259 0.99 -7.71 -15.98
C VAL A 259 -0.29 -7.62 -15.15
N VAL A 260 -0.18 -7.53 -13.84
CA VAL A 260 -1.31 -7.31 -12.92
C VAL A 260 -1.06 -6.00 -12.18
N ALA A 261 -1.82 -4.97 -12.52
CA ALA A 261 -1.61 -3.61 -12.03
C ALA A 261 -2.87 -3.06 -11.37
N GLY A 262 -2.73 -2.38 -10.24
CA GLY A 262 -3.90 -1.91 -9.51
C GLY A 262 -3.65 -1.42 -8.10
N ASP A 263 -4.74 -1.00 -7.44
CA ASP A 263 -4.79 -0.77 -6.01
C ASP A 263 -5.19 -2.07 -5.30
N PHE A 264 -4.22 -2.69 -4.62
CA PHE A 264 -4.44 -3.94 -3.91
C PHE A 264 -4.89 -3.73 -2.47
N ASN A 265 -4.92 -2.48 -1.99
CA ASN A 265 -5.18 -2.15 -0.59
C ASN A 265 -4.36 -3.00 0.41
N SER A 266 -3.15 -3.37 -0.02
CA SER A 266 -2.25 -4.31 0.65
C SER A 266 -0.83 -3.84 0.40
N THR A 267 0.04 -3.98 1.39
CA THR A 267 1.45 -3.56 1.29
C THR A 267 2.37 -4.74 1.00
N PRO A 268 3.66 -4.50 0.70
CA PRO A 268 4.65 -5.57 0.54
C PRO A 268 4.79 -6.48 1.77
N TYR A 269 4.32 -6.01 2.92
CA TYR A 269 4.46 -6.72 4.19
C TYR A 269 3.26 -7.63 4.51
N ASN A 270 2.20 -7.57 3.70
CA ASN A 270 0.98 -8.36 3.89
C ASN A 270 1.05 -9.74 3.24
N ALA A 271 0.18 -10.65 3.69
CA ALA A 271 0.12 -12.03 3.21
C ALA A 271 -0.18 -12.16 1.72
N LEU A 272 -1.15 -11.38 1.20
CA LEU A 272 -1.51 -11.39 -0.21
C LEU A 272 -0.32 -11.09 -1.11
N HIS A 273 0.49 -10.08 -0.76
CA HIS A 273 1.69 -9.72 -1.52
C HIS A 273 2.68 -10.90 -1.60
N ARG A 274 2.99 -11.54 -0.47
CA ARG A 274 3.90 -12.71 -0.46
C ARG A 274 3.37 -13.88 -1.28
N GLN A 275 2.05 -14.07 -1.30
CA GLN A 275 1.41 -15.14 -2.07
C GLN A 275 1.46 -14.84 -3.57
N LEU A 276 1.26 -13.57 -3.97
CA LEU A 276 1.44 -13.12 -5.35
C LEU A 276 2.91 -13.24 -5.79
N THR A 277 3.85 -12.81 -4.96
CA THR A 277 5.29 -12.85 -5.27
C THR A 277 5.93 -14.25 -5.15
N ALA A 278 5.14 -15.27 -4.82
CA ALA A 278 5.56 -16.67 -4.93
C ALA A 278 5.61 -17.15 -6.40
N THR A 279 4.84 -16.51 -7.29
CA THR A 279 4.74 -16.89 -8.71
C THR A 279 4.97 -15.72 -9.67
N LEU A 280 4.70 -14.49 -9.23
CA LEU A 280 4.97 -13.25 -9.94
C LEU A 280 6.13 -12.48 -9.30
N GLU A 281 6.57 -11.43 -9.96
CA GLU A 281 7.57 -10.48 -9.47
C GLU A 281 6.89 -9.12 -9.25
N ASP A 282 7.11 -8.49 -8.09
CA ASP A 282 6.72 -7.09 -7.90
C ASP A 282 7.71 -6.19 -8.62
N ALA A 283 7.23 -5.49 -9.65
CA ALA A 283 8.08 -4.72 -10.54
C ALA A 283 8.75 -3.51 -9.86
N TRP A 284 8.15 -2.93 -8.82
CA TRP A 284 8.74 -1.82 -8.08
C TRP A 284 9.92 -2.29 -7.21
N ILE A 285 9.78 -3.44 -6.56
CA ILE A 285 10.88 -4.04 -5.78
C ILE A 285 12.00 -4.50 -6.71
N ALA A 286 11.64 -5.12 -7.84
CA ALA A 286 12.61 -5.59 -8.83
C ALA A 286 13.39 -4.45 -9.51
N GLY A 287 12.74 -3.30 -9.71
CA GLY A 287 13.37 -2.07 -10.22
C GLY A 287 14.27 -1.34 -9.20
N GLU A 288 14.27 -1.78 -7.93
CA GLU A 288 15.00 -1.15 -6.83
C GLU A 288 14.58 0.31 -6.54
N ASP A 289 13.33 0.66 -6.85
CA ASP A 289 12.79 2.04 -6.83
C ASP A 289 12.46 2.56 -5.41
N GLY A 290 13.08 1.99 -4.37
CA GLY A 290 12.93 2.43 -2.99
C GLY A 290 11.57 2.09 -2.35
N PHE A 291 11.01 3.00 -1.54
CA PHE A 291 9.78 2.73 -0.77
C PHE A 291 8.50 2.78 -1.58
N GLY A 292 8.44 3.61 -2.62
CA GLY A 292 7.26 3.74 -3.47
C GLY A 292 5.99 4.03 -2.70
N HIS A 293 6.01 4.91 -1.71
CA HIS A 293 4.81 5.19 -0.94
C HIS A 293 3.75 5.87 -1.83
N THR A 294 2.74 5.10 -2.25
CA THR A 294 1.68 5.55 -3.14
C THR A 294 0.56 6.27 -2.39
N ALA A 295 0.32 5.94 -1.11
CA ALA A 295 -0.75 6.54 -0.32
C ALA A 295 -0.35 6.78 1.15
N PRO A 296 -0.95 7.77 1.85
CA PRO A 296 -1.78 8.82 1.29
C PRO A 296 -0.93 10.00 0.79
N ALA A 297 -1.23 10.52 -0.40
CA ALA A 297 -0.59 11.69 -0.98
C ALA A 297 -0.92 13.00 -0.23
N LYS A 298 -2.02 13.03 0.54
CA LYS A 298 -2.56 14.26 1.17
C LYS A 298 -2.63 14.26 2.70
N LEU A 299 -2.43 13.12 3.37
CA LEU A 299 -2.74 13.00 4.80
C LEU A 299 -1.51 12.73 5.66
N LEU A 300 -0.93 13.79 6.23
CA LEU A 300 0.27 13.74 7.08
C LEU A 300 0.12 12.90 8.37
N ALA A 301 -1.11 12.60 8.79
CA ALA A 301 -1.40 11.87 10.02
C ALA A 301 -1.38 10.34 9.86
N ILE A 302 -1.41 9.84 8.63
CA ILE A 302 -1.31 8.41 8.33
C ILE A 302 0.09 8.16 7.77
N PRO A 303 0.85 7.19 8.30
CA PRO A 303 2.15 6.86 7.75
C PRO A 303 2.03 6.46 6.28
N PRO A 304 2.90 6.96 5.39
CA PRO A 304 2.81 6.61 3.98
C PRO A 304 3.18 5.14 3.73
N MET A 305 2.51 4.54 2.75
CA MET A 305 2.46 3.11 2.44
C MET A 305 2.42 2.92 0.92
N ARG A 306 2.82 1.73 0.44
CA ARG A 306 2.66 1.32 -0.96
C ARG A 306 1.53 0.32 -1.06
N VAL A 307 0.40 0.74 -1.63
CA VAL A 307 -0.81 -0.10 -1.79
C VAL A 307 -1.16 -0.36 -3.25
N ASP A 308 -0.61 0.46 -4.16
CA ASP A 308 -0.70 0.27 -5.60
C ASP A 308 0.53 -0.47 -6.09
N HIS A 309 0.32 -1.50 -6.91
CA HIS A 309 1.37 -2.41 -7.35
C HIS A 309 1.26 -2.72 -8.84
N VAL A 310 2.39 -3.10 -9.42
CA VAL A 310 2.48 -3.75 -10.73
C VAL A 310 3.24 -5.05 -10.52
N TYR A 311 2.55 -6.18 -10.68
CA TYR A 311 3.15 -7.51 -10.66
C TYR A 311 3.34 -8.01 -12.09
N VAL A 312 4.46 -8.68 -12.36
CA VAL A 312 4.79 -9.20 -13.68
C VAL A 312 5.20 -10.66 -13.63
N GLY A 313 5.01 -11.39 -14.74
CA GLY A 313 5.35 -12.80 -14.82
C GLY A 313 5.61 -13.27 -16.24
N ALA A 314 5.89 -14.57 -16.38
CA ALA A 314 6.13 -15.23 -17.66
C ALA A 314 7.20 -14.52 -18.53
N GLY A 315 8.28 -14.09 -17.87
CA GLY A 315 9.46 -13.50 -18.51
C GLY A 315 9.42 -11.99 -18.68
N ALA A 316 8.29 -11.31 -18.43
CA ALA A 316 8.25 -9.85 -18.28
C ALA A 316 9.02 -9.42 -17.03
N ARG A 317 9.73 -8.29 -17.10
CA ARG A 317 10.60 -7.80 -16.02
C ARG A 317 10.56 -6.30 -15.91
N SER A 318 10.86 -5.79 -14.72
CA SER A 318 11.00 -4.36 -14.46
C SER A 318 12.32 -3.80 -14.97
N MET A 319 12.25 -2.61 -15.55
CA MET A 319 13.40 -1.76 -15.91
C MET A 319 13.51 -0.54 -14.99
N GLY A 320 12.68 -0.48 -13.94
CA GLY A 320 12.53 0.66 -13.05
C GLY A 320 11.18 1.35 -13.19
N GLY A 321 10.92 2.30 -12.29
CA GLY A 321 9.66 3.01 -12.25
C GLY A 321 9.72 4.33 -11.50
N GLU A 322 8.61 5.05 -11.54
CA GLU A 322 8.45 6.32 -10.85
C GLU A 322 7.03 6.53 -10.35
N LEU A 323 6.90 7.35 -9.31
CA LEU A 323 5.61 7.88 -8.88
C LEU A 323 5.30 9.15 -9.64
N LEU A 324 4.11 9.21 -10.24
CA LEU A 324 3.62 10.41 -10.91
C LEU A 324 2.91 11.35 -9.92
N PRO A 325 2.74 12.64 -10.26
CA PRO A 325 1.95 13.55 -9.44
C PRO A 325 0.50 13.07 -9.24
N GLY A 326 0.06 12.89 -7.99
CA GLY A 326 -1.30 12.47 -7.66
C GLY A 326 -2.40 13.45 -8.11
N SER A 327 -2.04 14.71 -8.39
CA SER A 327 -2.89 15.69 -9.08
C SER A 327 -4.31 15.83 -8.50
N GLY A 328 -4.46 15.68 -7.18
CA GLY A 328 -5.75 15.77 -6.49
C GLY A 328 -6.25 14.44 -5.94
N SER A 329 -5.71 13.31 -6.39
CA SER A 329 -5.90 12.01 -5.75
C SER A 329 -5.19 11.97 -4.38
N ASP A 330 -5.66 11.08 -3.50
CA ASP A 330 -4.96 10.66 -2.30
C ASP A 330 -3.97 9.51 -2.58
N HIS A 331 -3.86 9.07 -3.83
CA HIS A 331 -2.82 8.17 -4.32
C HIS A 331 -1.85 8.88 -5.29
N TYR A 332 -0.61 8.41 -5.34
CA TYR A 332 0.34 8.70 -6.41
C TYR A 332 0.27 7.58 -7.45
N PRO A 333 -0.03 7.87 -8.73
CA PRO A 333 0.04 6.87 -9.78
C PRO A 333 1.43 6.26 -9.89
N VAL A 334 1.49 4.97 -10.19
CA VAL A 334 2.73 4.22 -10.36
C VAL A 334 2.96 4.00 -11.84
N ALA A 335 4.09 4.47 -12.36
CA ALA A 335 4.55 4.17 -13.72
C ALA A 335 5.72 3.19 -13.65
N ILE A 336 5.64 2.08 -14.39
CA ILE A 336 6.70 1.08 -14.49
C ILE A 336 7.07 0.90 -15.96
N ASP A 337 8.37 0.96 -16.24
CA ASP A 337 8.93 0.55 -17.52
C ASP A 337 9.27 -0.94 -17.47
N LEU A 338 8.77 -1.71 -18.43
CA LEU A 338 8.95 -3.15 -18.50
C LEU A 338 9.73 -3.57 -19.74
N ALA A 339 10.42 -4.69 -19.63
CA ALA A 339 10.96 -5.45 -20.74
C ALA A 339 10.12 -6.70 -20.95
N ILE A 340 9.39 -6.76 -22.06
CA ILE A 340 8.58 -7.92 -22.47
C ILE A 340 9.46 -8.89 -23.27
N PRO A 341 9.46 -10.20 -22.96
CA PRO A 341 10.27 -11.15 -23.70
C PRO A 341 9.75 -11.28 -25.14
N ARG A 342 10.65 -11.25 -26.12
CA ARG A 342 10.25 -11.53 -27.51
C ARG A 342 9.80 -12.98 -27.62
N GLN A 343 8.59 -13.20 -28.11
CA GLN A 343 8.19 -14.54 -28.51
C GLN A 343 9.04 -14.95 -29.73
N MET A 344 9.94 -15.93 -29.55
CA MET A 344 10.62 -16.51 -30.71
C MET A 344 9.56 -17.25 -31.52
N ALA A 345 9.40 -16.88 -32.79
CA ALA A 345 8.54 -17.62 -33.71
C ALA A 345 8.93 -19.11 -33.62
N SER A 346 7.97 -19.97 -33.26
CA SER A 346 8.16 -21.41 -33.36
C SER A 346 8.56 -21.74 -34.81
N PRO A 347 9.68 -22.47 -35.02
CA PRO A 347 10.18 -22.77 -36.36
C PRO A 347 9.21 -23.60 -37.21
#